data_AF-A0A3R9WQL4-F1
#
_entry.id   AF-A0A3R9WQL4-F1
#
_cell.length_a   1.000
_cell.length_b   1.000
_cell.length_c   1.000
_cell.angle_alpha   90.00
_cell.angle_beta   90.00
_cell.angle_gamma   90.00
#
_symmetry.space_group_name_H-M   'P 1'
#
loop_
_entity.id
_entity.type
_entity.pdbx_description
1 polymer ?
#
loop_
_entity_poly.entity_id
_entity_poly.type
_entity_poly.pdbx_seq_one_letter_code
_entity_poly.pdbx_strand_id
1 'polypeptide(L)'
;MKLPVTVHEARLGAREFRVVRPARPLARAALVDRDRHVDAYLDEDAARSVAALWLLAARSPRSLLHLPLRADRSPVPEAPGPCAGRLDLVLLHHSLQFAPSRWKQLRGRLGRGRPASVAVPGTERARAAGAGHGARHHRENRDLLHQHVHAETLFVTGSAKVFRDTAERFLEVAREGPGHAPAHRRCPHFCTRLYMNAGILANGREIHIQYRDRWDV
;
A
#
# COMPACT_ATOMS: atom_id res chain seq x y z
N MET A 1 6.21 -14.70 -8.25
CA MET A 1 5.12 -14.22 -9.14
C MET A 1 5.66 -13.17 -10.11
N LYS A 2 5.04 -12.99 -11.28
CA LYS A 2 5.35 -11.88 -12.20
C LYS A 2 4.24 -10.83 -12.07
N LEU A 3 4.60 -9.60 -11.69
CA LEU A 3 3.66 -8.49 -11.57
C LEU A 3 3.76 -7.60 -12.82
N PRO A 4 2.69 -7.48 -13.63
CA PRO A 4 2.68 -6.56 -14.75
C PRO A 4 2.57 -5.12 -14.22
N VAL A 5 3.49 -4.27 -14.66
CA VAL A 5 3.59 -2.87 -14.23
C VAL A 5 3.80 -1.95 -15.42
N THR A 6 3.50 -0.67 -15.25
CA THR A 6 3.89 0.39 -16.18
C THR A 6 4.93 1.26 -15.49
N VAL A 7 6.08 1.44 -16.13
CA VAL A 7 7.18 2.27 -15.63
C VAL A 7 7.14 3.62 -16.34
N HIS A 8 7.08 4.69 -15.56
CA HIS A 8 7.12 6.06 -16.05
C HIS A 8 8.42 6.71 -15.58
N GLU A 9 9.00 7.52 -16.44
CA GLU A 9 10.12 8.37 -16.12
C GLU A 9 9.66 9.82 -16.30
N ALA A 10 9.92 10.64 -15.29
CA ALA A 10 9.56 12.05 -15.35
C ALA A 10 10.62 12.89 -14.63
N ARG A 11 10.98 14.00 -15.26
CA ARG A 11 11.99 14.93 -14.74
C ARG A 11 11.33 16.06 -13.96
N LEU A 12 11.93 16.41 -12.83
CA LEU A 12 11.53 17.50 -11.96
C LEU A 12 12.77 18.33 -11.58
N GLY A 13 12.93 19.48 -12.22
CA GLY A 13 14.20 20.21 -12.19
C GLY A 13 15.34 19.37 -12.76
N ALA A 14 16.45 19.25 -12.04
CA ALA A 14 17.60 18.44 -12.44
C ALA A 14 17.46 16.94 -12.12
N ARG A 15 16.43 16.53 -11.36
CA ARG A 15 16.27 15.13 -10.93
C ARG A 15 15.26 14.40 -11.79
N GLU A 16 15.60 13.18 -12.18
CA GLU A 16 14.69 12.25 -12.84
C GLU A 16 14.12 11.26 -11.82
N PHE A 17 12.83 10.99 -11.93
CA PHE A 17 12.10 10.10 -11.04
C PHE A 17 11.49 8.96 -11.83
N ARG A 18 11.74 7.75 -11.35
CA ARG A 18 11.09 6.53 -11.82
C ARG A 18 9.84 6.27 -11.00
N VAL A 19 8.68 6.29 -11.65
CA VAL A 19 7.38 5.99 -11.05
C VAL A 19 6.86 4.68 -11.63
N VAL A 20 6.54 3.71 -10.78
CA VAL A 20 6.01 2.40 -11.18
C VAL A 20 4.55 2.32 -10.78
N ARG A 21 3.68 1.91 -11.70
CA ARG A 21 2.26 1.70 -11.47
C ARG A 21 1.87 0.25 -11.78
N PRO A 22 0.84 -0.31 -11.13
CA PRO A 22 0.20 -1.52 -11.63
C PRO A 22 -0.23 -1.32 -13.09
N ALA A 23 0.00 -2.31 -13.96
CA ALA A 23 -0.39 -2.19 -15.38
C ALA A 23 -1.91 -2.19 -15.56
N ARG A 24 -2.64 -2.83 -14.64
CA ARG A 24 -4.10 -2.84 -14.57
C ARG A 24 -4.55 -2.09 -13.32
N PRO A 25 -5.62 -1.28 -13.39
CA PRO A 25 -6.21 -0.69 -12.20
C PRO A 25 -6.57 -1.75 -11.17
N LEU A 26 -6.32 -1.47 -9.89
CA LEU A 26 -6.74 -2.32 -8.79
C LEU A 26 -8.22 -2.02 -8.50
N ALA A 27 -9.12 -2.49 -9.36
CA ALA A 27 -10.54 -2.16 -9.31
C ALA A 27 -11.21 -2.55 -7.97
N ARG A 28 -10.67 -3.57 -7.31
CA ARG A 28 -11.11 -4.07 -6.00
C ARG A 28 -10.15 -3.68 -4.87
N ALA A 29 -9.61 -2.48 -4.97
CA ALA A 29 -8.84 -1.83 -3.92
C ALA A 29 -9.33 -0.39 -3.73
N ALA A 30 -9.44 0.04 -2.47
CA ALA A 30 -9.71 1.43 -2.14
C ALA A 30 -9.00 1.84 -0.86
N LEU A 31 -8.64 3.12 -0.80
CA LEU A 31 -8.05 3.76 0.36
C LEU A 31 -8.91 4.97 0.74
N VAL A 32 -9.52 4.93 1.92
CA VAL A 32 -10.46 5.95 2.40
C VAL A 32 -9.85 6.67 3.60
N ASP A 33 -9.81 7.99 3.51
CA ASP A 33 -9.26 8.83 4.55
C ASP A 33 -10.28 9.07 5.66
N ARG A 34 -10.00 8.63 6.89
CA ARG A 34 -10.84 8.92 8.06
C ARG A 34 -10.10 9.85 8.98
N ASP A 35 -10.85 10.55 9.83
CA ASP A 35 -10.27 11.45 10.84
C ASP A 35 -9.15 10.76 11.66
N ARG A 36 -9.39 9.54 12.15
CA ARG A 36 -8.46 8.83 13.06
C ARG A 36 -7.60 7.74 12.43
N HIS A 37 -7.96 7.26 11.24
CA HIS A 37 -7.32 6.13 10.58
C HIS A 37 -7.49 6.21 9.06
N VAL A 38 -6.86 5.31 8.34
CA VAL A 38 -7.07 5.14 6.90
C VAL A 38 -7.60 3.73 6.69
N ASP A 39 -8.76 3.59 6.08
CA ASP A 39 -9.31 2.29 5.72
C ASP A 39 -8.77 1.86 4.34
N ALA A 40 -8.18 0.67 4.27
CA ALA A 40 -7.80 -0.01 3.04
C ALA A 40 -8.73 -1.20 2.81
N TYR A 41 -9.61 -1.10 1.82
CA TYR A 41 -10.52 -2.19 1.44
C TYR A 41 -9.94 -2.95 0.26
N LEU A 42 -9.86 -4.28 0.36
CA LEU A 42 -9.21 -5.13 -0.64
C LEU A 42 -9.96 -6.46 -0.76
N ASP A 43 -10.14 -6.96 -1.99
CA ASP A 43 -10.43 -8.39 -2.19
C ASP A 43 -9.15 -9.23 -2.17
N GLU A 44 -9.26 -10.54 -2.43
CA GLU A 44 -8.11 -11.44 -2.41
C GLU A 44 -7.04 -11.03 -3.44
N ASP A 45 -7.44 -10.80 -4.70
CA ASP A 45 -6.51 -10.49 -5.79
C ASP A 45 -5.86 -9.12 -5.61
N ALA A 46 -6.62 -8.13 -5.16
CA ALA A 46 -6.10 -6.82 -4.80
C ALA A 46 -5.12 -6.91 -3.63
N ALA A 47 -5.43 -7.68 -2.59
CA ALA A 47 -4.54 -7.87 -1.44
C ALA A 47 -3.22 -8.54 -1.85
N ARG A 48 -3.24 -9.58 -2.70
CA ARG A 48 -2.03 -10.19 -3.28
C ARG A 48 -1.22 -9.19 -4.10
N SER A 49 -1.91 -8.35 -4.89
CA SER A 49 -1.27 -7.32 -5.73
C SER A 49 -0.61 -6.22 -4.89
N VAL A 50 -1.29 -5.73 -3.85
CA VAL A 50 -0.74 -4.74 -2.91
C VAL A 50 0.43 -5.31 -2.14
N ALA A 51 0.36 -6.55 -1.67
CA ALA A 51 1.48 -7.25 -1.04
C ALA A 51 2.70 -7.31 -1.97
N ALA A 52 2.49 -7.66 -3.24
CA ALA A 52 3.55 -7.72 -4.25
C ALA A 52 4.19 -6.35 -4.51
N LEU A 53 3.39 -5.27 -4.48
CA LEU A 53 3.88 -3.89 -4.59
C LEU A 53 4.67 -3.46 -3.35
N TRP A 54 4.26 -3.86 -2.15
CA TRP A 54 5.05 -3.68 -0.91
C TRP A 54 6.43 -4.34 -1.03
N LEU A 55 6.47 -5.60 -1.47
CA LEU A 55 7.72 -6.32 -1.70
C LEU A 55 8.57 -5.69 -2.83
N LEU A 56 7.93 -5.10 -3.83
CA LEU A 56 8.63 -4.36 -4.88
C LEU A 56 9.24 -3.05 -4.35
N ALA A 57 8.54 -2.32 -3.49
CA ALA A 57 9.06 -1.13 -2.81
C ALA A 57 10.30 -1.47 -1.98
N ALA A 58 10.29 -2.63 -1.31
CA ALA A 58 11.44 -3.11 -0.56
C ALA A 58 12.70 -3.34 -1.42
N ARG A 59 12.54 -3.65 -2.72
CA ARG A 59 13.64 -3.96 -3.65
C ARG A 59 13.96 -2.82 -4.60
N SER A 60 13.19 -1.73 -4.56
CA SER A 60 13.27 -0.62 -5.52
C SER A 60 13.56 0.72 -4.82
N PRO A 61 14.74 0.89 -4.20
CA PRO A 61 15.03 2.07 -3.38
C PRO A 61 15.08 3.40 -4.16
N ARG A 62 15.08 3.33 -5.50
CA ARG A 62 15.13 4.48 -6.41
C ARG A 62 13.83 4.69 -7.18
N SER A 63 12.70 4.20 -6.68
CA SER A 63 11.42 4.30 -7.38
C SER A 63 10.27 4.69 -6.45
N LEU A 64 9.32 5.43 -6.99
CA LEU A 64 8.01 5.67 -6.38
C LEU A 64 7.03 4.64 -6.94
N LEU A 65 6.37 3.87 -6.08
CA LEU A 65 5.30 2.97 -6.52
C LEU A 65 3.98 3.67 -6.30
N HIS A 66 3.30 4.05 -7.38
CA HIS A 66 2.04 4.78 -7.34
C HIS A 66 0.87 3.86 -7.67
N LEU A 67 -0.05 3.73 -6.72
CA LEU A 67 -1.30 3.00 -6.86
C LEU A 67 -2.43 4.03 -6.99
N PRO A 68 -2.98 4.23 -8.19
CA PRO A 68 -4.10 5.15 -8.40
C PRO A 68 -5.40 4.50 -7.89
N LEU A 69 -5.71 4.70 -6.62
CA LEU A 69 -6.86 4.06 -5.94
C LEU A 69 -8.09 4.97 -5.87
N ARG A 70 -7.98 6.22 -6.32
CA ARG A 70 -9.08 7.19 -6.30
C ARG A 70 -10.16 6.98 -7.36
N ALA A 71 -9.91 6.14 -8.38
CA ALA A 71 -10.80 6.05 -9.53
C ALA A 71 -12.27 5.77 -9.14
N ASP A 72 -13.18 6.52 -9.77
CA ASP A 72 -14.61 6.74 -9.44
C ASP A 72 -15.52 5.50 -9.36
N ARG A 73 -14.99 4.29 -9.49
CA ARG A 73 -15.78 3.06 -9.61
C ARG A 73 -15.55 2.04 -8.51
N SER A 74 -14.69 2.33 -7.53
CA SER A 74 -14.69 1.48 -6.36
C SER A 74 -15.98 1.76 -5.57
N PRO A 75 -16.80 0.77 -5.23
CA PRO A 75 -18.04 0.96 -4.51
C PRO A 75 -17.85 0.66 -3.03
N VAL A 76 -16.90 1.38 -2.43
CA VAL A 76 -16.91 1.48 -0.98
C VAL A 76 -18.13 2.34 -0.63
N PRO A 77 -19.05 1.85 0.21
CA PRO A 77 -20.18 2.61 0.70
C PRO A 77 -19.68 3.93 1.26
N GLU A 78 -20.39 5.02 0.98
CA GLU A 78 -20.22 6.26 1.73
C GLU A 78 -20.40 5.91 3.19
N ALA A 79 -19.30 5.91 3.92
CA ALA A 79 -19.35 5.50 5.30
C ALA A 79 -19.75 6.71 6.14
N PRO A 80 -20.68 6.55 7.08
CA PRO A 80 -21.20 7.65 7.86
C PRO A 80 -20.09 8.29 8.71
N GLY A 81 -19.99 9.62 8.63
CA GLY A 81 -18.99 10.45 9.33
C GLY A 81 -18.38 11.52 8.42
N PRO A 82 -17.69 12.54 8.96
CA PRO A 82 -16.96 13.51 8.15
C PRO A 82 -15.80 12.80 7.44
N CYS A 83 -16.08 12.25 6.26
CA CYS A 83 -15.09 11.57 5.44
C CYS A 83 -14.13 12.60 4.84
N ALA A 84 -12.83 12.41 5.07
CA ALA A 84 -11.83 12.91 4.15
C ALA A 84 -11.83 11.96 2.93
N GLY A 85 -11.60 12.46 1.73
CA GLY A 85 -11.90 11.73 0.49
C GLY A 85 -11.10 10.45 0.25
N ARG A 86 -11.24 9.89 -0.95
CA ARG A 86 -10.40 8.78 -1.41
C ARG A 86 -8.97 9.23 -1.64
N LEU A 87 -8.03 8.33 -1.35
CA LEU A 87 -6.60 8.59 -1.50
C LEU A 87 -5.99 7.69 -2.56
N ASP A 88 -5.03 8.23 -3.32
CA ASP A 88 -4.03 7.40 -3.99
C ASP A 88 -3.02 6.91 -2.94
N LEU A 89 -2.24 5.90 -3.28
CA LEU A 89 -1.16 5.41 -2.44
C LEU A 89 0.18 5.50 -3.17
N VAL A 90 1.19 6.05 -2.50
CA VAL A 90 2.57 6.07 -2.98
C VAL A 90 3.48 5.41 -1.96
N LEU A 91 4.17 4.35 -2.38
CA LEU A 91 5.21 3.68 -1.59
C LEU A 91 6.57 4.15 -2.07
N LEU A 92 7.46 4.45 -1.13
CA LEU A 92 8.83 4.84 -1.45
C LEU A 92 9.80 4.41 -0.36
N HIS A 93 11.01 4.07 -0.78
CA HIS A 93 12.09 3.83 0.17
C HIS A 93 12.61 5.15 0.74
N HIS A 94 12.93 5.18 2.03
CA HIS A 94 13.40 6.41 2.69
C HIS A 94 14.66 7.00 2.03
N SER A 95 15.53 6.19 1.43
CA SER A 95 16.72 6.68 0.71
C SER A 95 16.41 7.55 -0.50
N LEU A 96 15.19 7.49 -1.06
CA LEU A 96 14.80 8.31 -2.21
C LEU A 96 14.67 9.79 -1.82
N GLN A 97 14.35 10.08 -0.55
CA GLN A 97 14.18 11.44 -0.01
C GLN A 97 13.28 12.30 -0.91
N PHE A 98 12.19 11.71 -1.42
CA PHE A 98 11.22 12.43 -2.24
C PHE A 98 10.31 13.28 -1.35
N ALA A 99 10.18 14.56 -1.65
CA ALA A 99 9.30 15.46 -0.93
C ALA A 99 7.85 15.33 -1.44
N PRO A 100 6.87 14.93 -0.59
CA PRO A 100 5.48 14.79 -1.00
C PRO A 100 4.86 16.05 -1.62
N SER A 101 5.29 17.24 -1.20
CA SER A 101 4.85 18.53 -1.77
C SER A 101 5.11 18.67 -3.28
N ARG A 102 6.07 17.92 -3.81
CA ARG A 102 6.40 17.90 -5.25
C ARG A 102 5.55 16.92 -6.05
N TRP A 103 4.69 16.16 -5.39
CA TRP A 103 3.94 15.08 -6.00
C TRP A 103 2.99 15.55 -7.08
N LYS A 104 2.21 16.60 -6.85
CA LYS A 104 1.25 17.10 -7.84
C LYS A 104 1.95 17.46 -9.16
N GLN A 105 3.12 18.10 -9.06
CA GLN A 105 3.93 18.46 -10.22
C GLN A 105 4.52 17.23 -10.93
N LEU A 106 5.08 16.27 -10.17
CA LEU A 106 5.61 15.03 -10.75
C LEU A 106 4.49 14.20 -11.41
N ARG A 107 3.36 14.01 -10.73
CA ARG A 107 2.19 13.24 -11.18
C ARG A 107 1.64 13.79 -12.49
N GLY A 108 1.56 15.11 -12.64
CA GLY A 108 1.11 15.77 -13.87
C GLY A 108 2.06 15.62 -15.07
N ARG A 109 3.31 15.19 -14.85
CA ARG A 109 4.31 14.95 -15.91
C ARG A 109 4.40 13.48 -16.34
N LEU A 110 3.62 12.59 -15.72
CA LEU A 110 3.65 11.17 -16.06
C LEU A 110 2.95 10.95 -17.40
N GLY A 111 3.73 10.62 -18.43
CA GLY A 111 3.21 10.21 -19.74
C GLY A 111 2.66 8.78 -19.75
N ARG A 112 2.54 8.19 -20.94
CA ARG A 112 2.00 6.83 -21.15
C ARG A 112 2.76 5.74 -20.38
N GLY A 113 4.06 5.95 -20.16
CA GLY A 113 4.96 4.97 -19.55
C GLY A 113 5.24 3.77 -20.45
N ARG A 114 6.13 2.89 -19.99
CA ARG A 114 6.56 1.68 -20.67
C ARG A 114 6.05 0.44 -19.92
N PRO A 115 5.31 -0.47 -20.57
CA PRO A 115 4.94 -1.75 -19.97
C PRO A 115 6.17 -2.56 -19.57
N ALA A 116 6.12 -3.21 -18.42
CA ALA A 116 7.16 -4.10 -17.92
C ALA A 116 6.54 -5.20 -17.05
N SER A 117 7.30 -6.28 -16.84
CA SER A 117 6.94 -7.33 -15.90
C SER A 117 8.06 -7.49 -14.88
N VAL A 118 7.74 -7.40 -13.59
CA VAL A 118 8.73 -7.53 -12.52
C VAL A 118 8.54 -8.84 -11.77
N ALA A 119 9.64 -9.56 -11.55
CA ALA A 119 9.65 -10.74 -10.71
C ALA A 119 9.64 -10.32 -9.24
N VAL A 120 8.52 -10.59 -8.57
CA VAL A 120 8.39 -10.42 -7.12
C VAL A 120 8.57 -11.82 -6.49
N PRO A 121 9.37 -11.96 -5.41
CA PRO A 121 9.54 -13.23 -4.72
C PRO A 121 8.17 -13.83 -4.40
N GLY A 122 8.04 -15.15 -4.49
CA GLY A 122 6.82 -15.83 -4.05
C GLY A 122 6.49 -15.42 -2.61
N THR A 123 5.20 -15.24 -2.33
CA THR A 123 4.67 -14.81 -1.04
C THR A 123 5.08 -15.75 0.10
N GLU A 124 5.34 -17.02 -0.23
CA GLU A 124 5.90 -18.03 0.68
C GLU A 124 7.29 -17.69 1.22
N ARG A 125 8.14 -17.02 0.42
CA ARG A 125 9.51 -16.63 0.84
C ARG A 125 9.51 -15.38 1.72
N ALA A 126 8.45 -14.56 1.67
CA ALA A 126 8.27 -13.44 2.57
C ALA A 126 7.94 -13.91 4.00
N ARG A 127 7.19 -15.02 4.13
CA ARG A 127 6.83 -15.65 5.41
C ARG A 127 8.04 -16.05 6.27
N ALA A 128 9.09 -16.59 5.65
CA ALA A 128 10.32 -16.99 6.35
C ALA A 128 11.12 -15.82 6.92
N ALA A 129 10.92 -14.60 6.42
CA ALA A 129 11.62 -13.41 6.90
C ALA A 129 10.91 -12.70 8.08
N GLY A 130 9.67 -13.09 8.41
CA GLY A 130 8.81 -12.38 9.37
C GLY A 130 8.98 -12.74 10.85
N ALA A 131 9.96 -13.55 11.23
CA ALA A 131 10.10 -14.14 12.57
C ALA A 131 10.64 -13.19 13.68
N GLY A 132 10.49 -11.87 13.52
CA GLY A 132 11.13 -10.87 14.38
C GLY A 132 10.19 -10.03 15.27
N HIS A 133 9.05 -10.58 15.73
CA HIS A 133 8.04 -9.78 16.45
C HIS A 133 8.61 -9.06 17.69
N GLY A 134 9.46 -9.72 18.47
CA GLY A 134 10.13 -9.11 19.63
C GLY A 134 11.11 -7.99 19.26
N ALA A 135 11.79 -8.10 18.11
CA ALA A 135 12.79 -7.13 17.70
C ALA A 135 12.19 -5.77 17.29
N ARG A 136 10.89 -5.73 16.96
CA ARG A 136 10.19 -4.52 16.48
C ARG A 136 9.97 -3.49 17.58
N HIS A 137 9.91 -3.94 18.83
CA HIS A 137 9.64 -3.09 20.00
C HIS A 137 10.91 -2.55 20.66
N HIS A 138 12.10 -2.94 20.19
CA HIS A 138 13.34 -2.34 20.70
C HIS A 138 13.40 -0.86 20.33
N ARG A 139 13.83 -0.03 21.28
CA ARG A 139 14.00 1.41 21.12
C ARG A 139 14.94 1.79 19.97
N GLU A 140 15.81 0.87 19.58
CA GLU A 140 16.77 1.01 18.48
C GLU A 140 16.18 0.68 17.11
N ASN A 141 14.97 0.12 17.04
CA ASN A 141 14.32 -0.20 15.78
C ASN A 141 13.91 1.09 15.05
N ARG A 142 14.73 1.47 14.07
CA ARG A 142 14.47 2.61 13.17
C ARG A 142 13.77 2.21 11.88
N ASP A 143 13.51 0.91 11.67
CA ASP A 143 12.82 0.38 10.49
C ASP A 143 11.29 0.54 10.65
N LEU A 144 10.83 1.79 10.62
CA LEU A 144 9.43 2.15 10.76
C LEU A 144 8.88 2.73 9.45
N LEU A 145 7.57 2.59 9.26
CA LEU A 145 6.85 3.28 8.20
C LEU A 145 6.49 4.69 8.67
N HIS A 146 6.71 5.65 7.79
CA HIS A 146 6.33 7.04 7.96
C HIS A 146 5.20 7.39 7.00
N GLN A 147 4.17 8.05 7.51
CA GLN A 147 3.03 8.49 6.70
C GLN A 147 3.04 9.98 6.46
N HIS A 148 2.56 10.38 5.28
CA HIS A 148 2.25 11.78 4.98
C HIS A 148 1.13 11.83 3.94
N VAL A 149 0.09 12.64 4.17
CA VAL A 149 -0.97 12.85 3.17
C VAL A 149 -0.72 14.18 2.46
N HIS A 150 -0.66 14.16 1.13
CA HIS A 150 -0.54 15.36 0.32
C HIS A 150 -1.17 15.16 -1.06
N ALA A 151 -1.93 16.15 -1.54
CA ALA A 151 -2.62 16.11 -2.84
C ALA A 151 -3.40 14.80 -3.06
N GLU A 152 -4.28 14.52 -2.09
CA GLU A 152 -5.16 13.32 -2.00
C GLU A 152 -4.37 12.01 -2.21
N THR A 153 -3.15 11.95 -1.68
CA THR A 153 -2.27 10.79 -1.81
C THR A 153 -1.64 10.50 -0.46
N LEU A 154 -1.79 9.26 0.02
CA LEU A 154 -1.05 8.76 1.16
C LEU A 154 0.35 8.33 0.70
N PHE A 155 1.38 8.95 1.27
CA PHE A 155 2.75 8.51 1.15
C PHE A 155 3.08 7.58 2.30
N VAL A 156 3.62 6.41 1.98
CA VAL A 156 4.18 5.47 2.94
C VAL A 156 5.66 5.32 2.63
N THR A 157 6.48 5.91 3.49
CA THR A 157 7.95 5.87 3.38
C THR A 157 8.50 4.84 4.34
N GLY A 158 9.37 3.94 3.89
CA GLY A 158 9.92 2.89 4.76
C GLY A 158 11.27 2.35 4.27
N SER A 159 11.86 1.45 5.05
CA SER A 159 13.05 0.69 4.66
C SER A 159 12.67 -0.61 3.96
N ALA A 160 13.65 -1.24 3.29
CA ALA A 160 13.46 -2.56 2.69
C ALA A 160 13.00 -3.63 3.68
N LYS A 161 13.38 -3.52 4.96
CA LYS A 161 12.98 -4.46 6.00
C LYS A 161 11.51 -4.30 6.36
N VAL A 162 11.09 -3.09 6.74
CA VAL A 162 9.71 -2.85 7.17
C VAL A 162 8.69 -3.09 6.05
N PHE A 163 9.04 -2.80 4.79
CA PHE A 163 8.18 -3.16 3.66
C PHE A 163 8.04 -4.68 3.48
N ARG A 164 9.10 -5.47 3.66
CA ARG A 164 9.00 -6.93 3.61
C ARG A 164 8.14 -7.47 4.74
N ASP A 165 8.39 -6.97 5.95
CA ASP A 165 7.69 -7.36 7.17
C ASP A 165 6.19 -7.06 7.13
N THR A 166 5.82 -5.89 6.61
CA THR A 166 4.42 -5.44 6.57
C THR A 166 3.64 -5.96 5.37
N ALA A 167 4.32 -6.49 4.34
CA ALA A 167 3.67 -7.17 3.22
C ALA A 167 2.81 -8.35 3.69
N GLU A 168 3.22 -9.05 4.76
CA GLU A 168 2.48 -10.19 5.31
C GLU A 168 1.06 -9.81 5.75
N ARG A 169 0.80 -8.56 6.15
CA ARG A 169 -0.55 -8.12 6.52
C ARG A 169 -1.52 -8.19 5.35
N PHE A 170 -1.07 -7.83 4.16
CA PHE A 170 -1.87 -7.96 2.95
C PHE A 170 -2.00 -9.43 2.51
N LEU A 171 -0.95 -10.25 2.71
CA LEU A 171 -1.01 -11.69 2.42
C LEU A 171 -1.95 -12.45 3.37
N GLU A 172 -1.99 -12.05 4.63
CA GLU A 172 -2.92 -12.53 5.65
C GLU A 172 -4.37 -12.25 5.22
N VAL A 173 -4.67 -11.03 4.78
CA VAL A 173 -5.98 -10.66 4.21
C VAL A 173 -6.35 -11.48 2.99
N ALA A 174 -5.41 -11.67 2.06
CA ALA A 174 -5.66 -12.50 0.86
C ALA A 174 -5.95 -13.97 1.20
N ARG A 175 -5.29 -14.51 2.23
CA ARG A 175 -5.35 -15.93 2.58
C ARG A 175 -6.57 -16.26 3.45
N GLU A 176 -6.81 -15.47 4.49
CA GLU A 176 -7.82 -15.76 5.50
C GLU A 176 -9.17 -15.12 5.17
N GLY A 177 -9.16 -13.97 4.48
CA GLY A 177 -10.36 -13.20 4.15
C GLY A 177 -11.47 -14.01 3.46
N PRO A 178 -11.18 -14.71 2.35
CA PRO A 178 -12.19 -15.49 1.61
C PRO A 178 -12.86 -16.58 2.44
N GLY A 179 -12.12 -17.21 3.37
CA GLY A 179 -12.66 -18.26 4.25
C GLY A 179 -13.41 -17.71 5.47
N HIS A 180 -13.00 -16.55 5.97
CA HIS A 180 -13.56 -15.96 7.18
C HIS A 180 -14.98 -15.44 6.99
N ALA A 181 -15.24 -14.69 5.93
CA ALA A 181 -16.54 -14.02 5.74
C ALA A 181 -17.73 -14.99 5.67
N PRO A 182 -17.66 -16.14 4.95
CA PRO A 182 -18.73 -17.14 4.95
C PRO A 182 -18.87 -17.91 6.27
N ALA A 183 -17.76 -18.16 6.97
CA ALA A 183 -17.73 -18.92 8.22
C ALA A 183 -18.30 -18.14 9.41
N HIS A 184 -18.16 -16.81 9.42
CA HIS A 184 -18.57 -15.96 10.55
C HIS A 184 -19.77 -15.07 10.19
N ARG A 185 -20.95 -15.68 9.96
CA ARG A 185 -22.17 -14.95 9.54
C ARG A 185 -22.58 -13.79 10.45
N ARG A 186 -22.31 -13.88 11.76
CA ARG A 186 -22.62 -12.81 12.73
C ARG A 186 -21.60 -11.66 12.71
N CYS A 187 -20.44 -11.90 12.12
CA CYS A 187 -19.31 -10.98 12.12
C CYS A 187 -18.42 -11.26 10.89
N PRO A 188 -18.91 -11.06 9.65
CA PRO A 188 -18.21 -11.50 8.45
C PRO A 188 -16.97 -10.66 8.11
N HIS A 189 -16.55 -9.77 9.02
CA HIS A 189 -15.44 -8.86 8.79
C HIS A 189 -14.12 -9.56 9.08
N PHE A 190 -13.24 -9.61 8.08
CA PHE A 190 -11.84 -9.97 8.30
C PHE A 190 -10.98 -8.73 8.13
N CYS A 191 -10.16 -8.40 9.13
CA CYS A 191 -9.28 -7.25 9.07
C CYS A 191 -7.96 -7.46 9.80
N THR A 192 -6.95 -6.72 9.37
CA THR A 192 -5.66 -6.56 10.04
C THR A 192 -5.27 -5.09 10.01
N ARG A 193 -4.15 -4.73 10.66
CA ARG A 193 -3.81 -3.33 10.92
C ARG A 193 -2.31 -3.06 10.83
N LEU A 194 -1.95 -1.89 10.31
CA LEU A 194 -0.64 -1.27 10.50
C LEU A 194 -0.80 -0.12 11.49
N TYR A 195 -0.24 -0.23 12.69
CA TYR A 195 -0.46 0.72 13.77
C TYR A 195 0.82 0.97 14.60
N MET A 196 0.85 2.11 15.31
CA MET A 196 2.04 2.54 16.06
C MET A 196 2.46 1.55 17.15
N ASN A 197 1.50 1.06 17.94
CA ASN A 197 1.80 0.16 19.07
C ASN A 197 2.36 -1.21 18.64
N ALA A 198 2.29 -1.56 17.35
CA ALA A 198 2.95 -2.76 16.80
C ALA A 198 4.45 -2.53 16.47
N GLY A 199 5.00 -1.34 16.74
CA GLY A 199 6.35 -0.97 16.31
C GLY A 199 6.49 -0.93 14.79
N ILE A 200 5.41 -0.58 14.07
CA ILE A 200 5.35 -0.55 12.60
C ILE A 200 5.34 0.89 12.08
N LEU A 201 4.57 1.78 12.69
CA LEU A 201 4.45 3.17 12.27
C LEU A 201 5.27 4.07 13.20
N ALA A 202 6.12 4.93 12.64
CA ALA A 202 6.82 5.97 13.38
C ALA A 202 5.93 7.20 13.62
N ASN A 203 5.18 7.58 12.59
CA ASN A 203 4.23 8.66 12.62
C ASN A 203 3.10 8.35 11.63
N GLY A 204 1.92 8.87 11.91
CA GLY A 204 0.75 8.67 11.06
C GLY A 204 -0.39 7.99 11.79
N ARG A 205 -1.43 7.72 11.02
CA ARG A 205 -2.65 7.11 11.52
C ARG A 205 -2.61 5.62 11.26
N GLU A 206 -3.40 4.86 12.00
CA GLU A 206 -3.58 3.44 11.72
C GLU A 206 -4.02 3.24 10.26
N ILE A 207 -3.45 2.25 9.56
CA ILE A 207 -4.01 1.74 8.32
C ILE A 207 -4.76 0.46 8.66
N HIS A 208 -6.08 0.55 8.68
CA HIS A 208 -6.99 -0.56 8.91
C HIS A 208 -7.23 -1.26 7.56
N ILE A 209 -6.77 -2.50 7.43
CA ILE A 209 -6.83 -3.27 6.19
C ILE A 209 -7.94 -4.30 6.31
N GLN A 210 -8.99 -4.16 5.49
CA GLN A 210 -10.18 -4.98 5.57
C GLN A 210 -10.39 -5.78 4.27
N TYR A 211 -10.68 -7.07 4.42
CA TYR A 211 -11.13 -7.92 3.33
C TYR A 211 -12.54 -7.55 2.89
N ARG A 212 -12.78 -7.50 1.58
CA ARG A 212 -14.09 -7.26 1.00
C ARG A 212 -14.25 -8.05 -0.30
N ASP A 213 -15.21 -8.95 -0.33
CA ASP A 213 -15.61 -9.75 -1.50
C ASP A 213 -16.68 -9.06 -2.35
N ARG A 214 -17.56 -8.28 -1.70
CA ARG A 214 -18.67 -7.56 -2.35
C ARG A 214 -18.30 -6.12 -2.67
N TRP A 215 -18.33 -5.80 -3.95
CA TRP A 215 -18.13 -4.47 -4.50
C TRP A 215 -19.44 -4.12 -5.23
N ASP A 216 -20.19 -3.10 -4.79
CA ASP A 216 -21.45 -2.66 -5.42
C ASP A 216 -21.19 -2.09 -6.85
N VAL A 217 -21.37 -2.91 -7.89
CA VAL A 217 -21.02 -2.55 -9.27
C VAL A 217 -21.98 -1.51 -9.88
#